data_AF-A0A380BZJ2-F1
#
_entry.id   AF-A0A380BZJ2-F1
#
_cell.length_a   1.000
_cell.length_b   1.000
_cell.length_c   1.000
_cell.angle_alpha   90.00
_cell.angle_beta   90.00
_cell.angle_gamma   90.00
#
_symmetry.space_group_name_H-M   'P 1'
#
loop_
_entity.id
_entity.type
_entity.pdbx_description
1 polymer ?
#
loop_
_entity_poly.entity_id
_entity_poly.type
_entity_poly.pdbx_seq_one_letter_code
_entity_poly.pdbx_strand_id
1 'polypeptide(L)' 'MTGTLTITVLFYDEEFVLELRSEVISNCEVAAGGRVMLSDNFKKGKLIIAVLEGNVKILNKLGDRAIPVKRVA' A
#
# COMPACT_ATOMS: atom_id res chain seq x y z
N MET A 1 21.96 -12.28 6.52
CA MET A 1 21.01 -11.27 7.01
C MET A 1 19.84 -11.23 6.05
N THR A 2 18.75 -11.91 6.36
CA THR A 2 17.49 -11.80 5.61
C THR A 2 16.82 -10.50 6.06
N GLY A 3 16.99 -9.44 5.26
CA GLY A 3 16.38 -8.15 5.56
C GLY A 3 14.87 -8.27 5.55
N THR A 4 14.22 -7.93 6.67
CA THR A 4 12.77 -7.85 6.76
C THR A 4 12.33 -6.52 6.16
N LEU A 5 11.70 -6.57 4.98
CA LEU A 5 11.16 -5.37 4.34
C LEU A 5 9.75 -5.10 4.85
N THR A 6 9.51 -3.87 5.30
CA THR A 6 8.16 -3.36 5.52
C THR A 6 7.71 -2.63 4.27
N ILE A 7 6.49 -2.87 3.83
CA ILE A 7 5.88 -2.20 2.69
C ILE A 7 4.49 -1.68 3.02
N THR A 8 4.01 -0.75 2.22
CA THR A 8 2.61 -0.32 2.18
C THR A 8 2.02 -0.67 0.83
N VAL A 9 0.94 -1.44 0.80
CA VAL A 9 0.24 -1.81 -0.43
C VAL A 9 -0.99 -0.94 -0.59
N LEU A 10 -1.10 -0.27 -1.74
CA LEU A 10 -2.31 0.44 -2.15
C LEU A 10 -3.15 -0.47 -3.03
N PHE A 11 -4.45 -0.57 -2.74
CA PHE A 11 -5.37 -1.41 -3.50
C PHE A 11 -6.80 -0.90 -3.48
N TYR A 12 -7.59 -1.32 -4.46
CA TYR A 12 -9.05 -1.31 -4.38
C TYR A 12 -9.54 -2.70 -3.95
N ASP A 13 -10.58 -2.72 -3.14
CA ASP A 13 -11.27 -3.94 -2.74
C ASP A 13 -12.37 -4.25 -3.76
N GLU A 14 -12.60 -5.52 -4.09
CA GLU A 14 -13.67 -5.94 -5.01
C GLU A 14 -15.07 -5.53 -4.53
N GLU A 15 -15.29 -5.44 -3.21
CA GLU A 15 -16.57 -4.99 -2.64
C GLU A 15 -16.70 -3.45 -2.66
N PHE A 16 -15.56 -2.74 -2.63
CA PHE A 16 -15.50 -1.27 -2.53
C PHE A 16 -14.54 -0.69 -3.58
N VAL A 17 -14.85 -0.93 -4.86
CA VAL A 17 -13.95 -0.62 -6.00
C VAL A 17 -13.60 0.87 -6.16
N LEU A 18 -14.32 1.77 -5.50
CA LEU A 18 -14.06 3.23 -5.54
C LEU A 18 -13.31 3.75 -4.30
N GLU A 19 -13.06 2.91 -3.30
CA GLU A 19 -12.35 3.29 -2.09
C GLU A 19 -10.88 2.87 -2.15
N LEU A 20 -9.97 3.83 -2.31
CA LEU A 20 -8.53 3.53 -2.24
C LEU A 20 -8.15 3.18 -0.80
N ARG A 21 -7.68 1.95 -0.60
CA ARG A 21 -7.23 1.42 0.68
C ARG A 21 -5.71 1.25 0.71
N SER A 22 -5.16 1.23 1.92
CA SER A 22 -3.74 0.95 2.16
C SER A 22 -3.55 -0.02 3.31
N GLU A 23 -2.61 -0.94 3.17
CA GLU A 23 -2.25 -1.89 4.23
C GLU A 23 -0.74 -2.01 4.36
N VAL A 24 -0.23 -1.96 5.59
CA VAL A 24 1.19 -2.11 5.90
C VAL A 24 1.49 -3.58 6.16
N ILE A 25 2.45 -4.14 5.44
CA ILE A 25 2.88 -5.53 5.57
C ILE A 25 4.35 -5.55 5.97
N SER A 26 4.64 -6.19 7.10
CA SER A 26 6.00 -6.36 7.62
C SER A 26 6.55 -7.73 7.24
N ASN A 27 7.88 -7.87 7.31
CA ASN A 27 8.59 -9.13 7.05
C ASN A 27 8.33 -9.71 5.66
N CYS A 28 8.25 -8.84 4.64
CA CYS A 28 8.01 -9.29 3.28
C CYS A 28 9.27 -9.91 2.66
N GLU A 29 9.06 -10.96 1.87
CA GLU A 29 10.11 -11.56 1.06
C GLU A 29 10.32 -10.77 -0.23
N VAL A 30 11.59 -10.58 -0.58
CA VAL A 30 12.00 -9.86 -1.79
C VAL A 30 12.66 -10.85 -2.73
N ALA A 31 12.12 -10.96 -3.95
CA ALA A 31 12.70 -11.79 -5.00
C ALA A 31 14.06 -11.25 -5.45
N ALA A 32 14.85 -12.06 -6.16
CA ALA A 32 16.18 -11.69 -6.67
C ALA A 32 16.21 -10.43 -7.58
N GLY A 33 15.05 -9.98 -8.06
CA GLY A 33 14.90 -8.76 -8.86
C GLY A 33 14.36 -7.53 -8.10
N GLY A 34 14.36 -7.54 -6.76
CA GLY A 34 13.84 -6.44 -5.94
C GLY A 34 12.31 -6.38 -5.86
N ARG A 35 11.61 -7.34 -6.48
CA ARG A 35 10.15 -7.42 -6.45
C ARG A 35 9.68 -8.05 -5.15
N VAL A 36 8.81 -7.35 -4.43
CA VAL A 36 8.20 -7.87 -3.20
C VAL A 36 7.16 -8.93 -3.54
N MET A 37 7.22 -10.06 -2.84
CA MET A 37 6.26 -11.15 -3.01
C MET A 37 5.07 -10.97 -2.07
N LEU A 38 3.90 -10.74 -2.64
CA LEU A 38 2.62 -10.74 -1.93
C LEU A 38 1.99 -12.13 -2.01
N SER A 39 1.47 -12.63 -0.88
CA SER A 39 0.78 -13.92 -0.83
C SER A 39 -0.47 -13.93 -1.71
N ASP A 40 -0.83 -15.09 -2.25
CA ASP A 40 -2.03 -15.23 -3.09
C ASP A 40 -3.31 -14.90 -2.32
N ASN A 41 -3.37 -15.27 -1.04
CA ASN A 41 -4.47 -14.91 -0.15
C ASN A 41 -4.61 -13.40 0.02
N PHE A 42 -3.50 -12.66 0.08
CA PHE A 42 -3.55 -11.20 0.17
C PHE A 42 -4.09 -10.57 -1.11
N LYS A 43 -3.70 -11.09 -2.29
CA LYS A 43 -4.11 -10.53 -3.59
C LYS A 43 -5.56 -10.83 -3.95
N LYS A 44 -6.16 -11.88 -3.39
CA LYS A 44 -7.54 -12.27 -3.67
C LYS A 44 -8.50 -11.17 -3.24
N GLY A 45 -9.42 -10.77 -4.13
CA GLY A 45 -10.37 -9.69 -3.82
C GLY A 45 -9.77 -8.28 -3.89
N LYS A 46 -8.49 -8.15 -4.25
CA LYS A 46 -7.77 -6.87 -4.23
C LYS A 46 -7.17 -6.54 -5.60
N LEU A 47 -7.52 -5.37 -6.12
CA LEU A 47 -6.86 -4.76 -7.27
C LEU A 47 -5.66 -3.97 -6.77
N ILE A 48 -4.46 -4.58 -6.82
CA ILE A 48 -3.22 -3.95 -6.36
C ILE A 48 -2.84 -2.79 -7.30
N ILE A 49 -2.71 -1.59 -6.71
CA ILE A 49 -2.38 -0.36 -7.43
C ILE A 49 -0.89 -0.04 -7.32
N ALA A 50 -0.34 -0.12 -6.10
CA ALA A 50 1.07 0.17 -5.85
C ALA A 50 1.59 -0.59 -4.63
N VAL A 51 2.89 -0.86 -4.63
CA VAL A 51 3.63 -1.37 -3.47
C VAL A 51 4.74 -0.36 -3.17
N LEU A 52 4.71 0.20 -1.97
CA LEU A 52 5.60 1.26 -1.52
C LEU A 52 6.52 0.69 -0.43
N GLU A 53 7.79 1.10 -0.42
CA GLU A 53 8.70 0.75 0.66
C GLU A 53 8.38 1.53 1.94
N GLY A 54 8.41 0.84 3.08
CA GLY A 54 8.16 1.40 4.41
C GLY A 54 6.68 1.54 4.77
N ASN A 55 6.44 2.22 5.88
CA ASN A 55 5.12 2.64 6.33
C ASN A 55 4.83 4.04 5.77
N VAL A 56 3.92 4.11 4.80
CA VAL A 56 3.56 5.36 4.13
C VAL A 56 2.19 5.82 4.59
N LYS A 57 2.12 7.10 4.95
CA LYS A 57 0.85 7.78 5.23
C LYS A 57 0.33 8.42 3.95
N ILE A 58 -0.87 8.03 3.52
CA ILE A 58 -1.58 8.73 2.45
C ILE A 58 -1.97 10.12 2.96
N LEU A 59 -1.49 11.17 2.30
CA LEU A 59 -1.85 12.54 2.63
C LEU A 59 -3.10 13.00 1.88
N ASN A 60 -3.26 12.58 0.63
CA ASN A 60 -4.40 12.87 -0.23
C ASN A 60 -4.64 11.67 -1.16
N LYS A 61 -5.89 11.42 -1.54
CA LYS A 61 -6.26 10.43 -2.55
C LYS A 61 -7.19 11.04 -3.60
N LEU A 62 -7.24 10.43 -4.78
CA LEU A 62 -8.15 10.85 -5.84
C LEU A 62 -9.59 10.79 -5.35
N GLY A 63 -10.34 11.89 -5.52
CA GLY A 63 -11.74 12.00 -5.06
C GLY A 63 -11.92 12.61 -3.67
N ASP A 64 -10.88 12.65 -2.82
CA ASP A 64 -10.89 13.53 -1.65
C ASP A 64 -10.83 14.97 -2.17
N ARG A 65 -11.87 15.78 -1.93
CA ARG A 65 -11.78 17.24 -2.13
C ARG A 65 -10.59 17.70 -1.28
N ALA A 66 -9.50 18.13 -1.90
CA ALA A 66 -8.27 18.49 -1.21
C ALA A 66 -8.55 19.61 -0.20
N ILE A 67 -8.80 19.26 1.06
CA ILE A 67 -8.84 20.23 2.15
C ILE A 67 -7.38 20.58 2.43
N PRO A 68 -6.99 21.85 2.37
CA PRO A 68 -5.59 22.24 2.53
C PRO A 68 -5.05 21.69 3.85
N VAL A 69 -4.00 20.88 3.75
CA VAL A 69 -3.26 20.38 4.91
C VAL A 69 -2.72 21.62 5.64
N LYS A 70 -3.29 21.92 6.81
CA LYS A 70 -2.81 23.00 7.69
C LYS A 70 -1.33 22.71 7.98
N ARG A 71 -0.42 23.51 7.40
CA ARG A 71 0.97 23.58 7.89
C ARG A 71 0.88 24.17 9.29
N VAL A 72 1.05 23.33 10.30
CA VAL A 72 1.41 23.80 11.64
C VAL A 72 2.88 24.24 11.56
N ALA A 73 3.09 25.52 11.87
CA ALA A 73 4.39 26.15 12.02
C ALA A 73 5.09 25.69 13.30
#